data_AF-A0A0G1RUH6-F1
#
_entry.id   AF-A0A0G1RUH6-F1
#
_cell.length_a   1.000
_cell.length_b   1.000
_cell.length_c   1.000
_cell.angle_alpha   90.00
_cell.angle_beta   90.00
_cell.angle_gamma   90.00
#
_symmetry.space_group_name_H-M   'P 1'
#
loop_
_entity.id
_entity.type
_entity.pdbx_description
1 polymer ?
#
loop_
_entity_poly.entity_id
_entity_poly.type
_entity_poly.pdbx_seq_one_letter_code
_entity_poly.pdbx_strand_id
1 'polypeptide(L)'
;MKKLLLIIGGGLLLIIVLGLVGKDSSTDQASIQTPPEKQELVAEATTKPAFEYEILARVENKADENISILIKPGETNPEGIAEEVQKSCKKKCNVTLYDDKKAFDLDAEYTKMLSYDYTVEQRETWKKKNTVFLADHMVATVGYAFGPYKEYPLKDSYYKELKGEK
;
A
#
# COMPACT_ATOMS: atom_id res chain seq x y z
N MET A 1 5.27 -24.07 -38.04
CA MET A 1 4.26 -23.43 -38.92
C MET A 1 4.23 -21.94 -38.61
N LYS A 2 4.52 -21.11 -39.61
CA LYS A 2 4.52 -19.62 -39.56
C LYS A 2 3.09 -19.08 -39.72
N LYS A 3 2.80 -17.93 -39.09
CA LYS A 3 1.86 -16.82 -39.41
C LYS A 3 1.49 -16.17 -38.05
N LEU A 4 2.05 -15.05 -37.59
CA LEU A 4 2.07 -13.66 -38.10
C LEU A 4 0.73 -13.17 -38.65
N LEU A 5 0.05 -12.34 -37.85
CA LEU A 5 -0.89 -11.32 -38.29
C LEU A 5 -0.68 -10.06 -37.43
N LEU A 6 -0.03 -9.07 -38.05
CA LEU A 6 -0.12 -7.64 -37.77
C LEU A 6 -1.47 -7.10 -38.28
N ILE A 7 -1.98 -6.01 -37.70
CA ILE A 7 -2.54 -4.79 -38.34
C ILE A 7 -3.23 -3.95 -37.24
N ILE A 8 -2.64 -2.81 -36.83
CA ILE A 8 -2.92 -1.41 -37.25
C ILE A 8 -4.22 -0.83 -36.66
N GLY A 9 -4.05 0.34 -36.03
CA GLY A 9 -5.11 1.32 -35.75
C GLY A 9 -4.95 1.87 -34.34
N GLY A 10 -4.77 3.15 -34.10
CA GLY A 10 -4.73 4.33 -34.94
C GLY A 10 -4.40 5.48 -33.99
N GLY A 11 -3.57 6.42 -34.43
CA GLY A 11 -3.18 7.54 -33.60
C GLY A 11 -4.34 8.47 -33.27
N LEU A 12 -4.25 9.10 -32.10
CA LEU A 12 -4.72 10.48 -31.95
C LEU A 12 -3.83 11.18 -30.93
N LEU A 13 -2.84 11.90 -31.47
CA LEU A 13 -2.08 12.92 -30.76
C LEU A 13 -3.03 14.12 -30.56
N LEU A 14 -3.23 14.55 -29.32
CA LEU A 14 -3.84 15.85 -29.02
C LEU A 14 -2.80 16.70 -28.28
N ILE A 15 -2.06 17.47 -29.07
CA ILE A 15 -1.27 18.61 -28.62
C ILE A 15 -2.24 19.79 -28.54
N ILE A 16 -2.41 20.37 -27.36
CA ILE A 16 -3.05 21.68 -27.20
C ILE A 16 -1.96 22.65 -26.76
N VAL A 17 -1.50 23.46 -27.71
CA VAL A 17 -0.70 24.67 -27.50
C VAL A 17 -1.46 25.81 -28.16
N LEU A 18 -1.98 26.74 -27.35
CA LEU A 18 -2.44 28.08 -27.71
C LEU A 18 -2.17 28.91 -26.45
N GLY A 19 -1.19 29.81 -26.41
CA GLY A 19 -1.10 31.08 -27.16
C GLY A 19 -1.37 32.21 -26.14
N LEU A 20 -0.86 33.44 -26.18
CA LEU A 20 -0.08 34.24 -27.13
C LEU A 20 0.38 35.49 -26.34
N VAL A 21 1.54 36.00 -26.73
CA VAL A 21 1.89 37.43 -26.92
C VAL A 21 1.75 38.41 -25.74
N GLY A 22 2.91 38.87 -25.29
CA GLY A 22 3.14 40.24 -24.85
C GLY A 22 4.48 40.70 -25.39
N LYS A 23 4.46 41.58 -26.40
CA LYS A 23 5.61 42.21 -27.04
C LYS A 23 5.57 43.68 -26.61
N ASP A 24 6.59 44.14 -25.90
CA ASP A 24 6.95 45.56 -25.88
C ASP A 24 8.47 45.70 -25.84
N SER A 25 8.94 46.70 -26.57
CA SER A 25 10.33 46.93 -26.94
C SER A 25 10.92 48.14 -26.22
N SER A 26 12.21 48.01 -25.93
CA SER A 26 13.24 49.07 -25.93
C SER A 26 13.23 50.13 -24.80
N THR A 27 14.30 50.16 -24.01
CA THR A 27 15.47 51.07 -24.16
C THR A 27 16.21 51.21 -22.82
N ASP A 28 17.54 51.09 -22.89
CA ASP A 28 18.51 51.24 -21.81
C ASP A 28 18.40 52.56 -21.02
N GLN A 29 18.57 52.48 -19.70
CA GLN A 29 19.54 53.35 -19.01
C GLN A 29 19.93 52.80 -17.63
N ALA A 30 21.23 52.85 -17.38
CA ALA A 30 21.94 52.37 -16.19
C ALA A 30 21.61 53.14 -14.91
N SER A 31 21.56 52.45 -13.76
CA SER A 31 22.25 52.85 -12.52
C SER A 31 22.07 51.81 -11.39
N ILE A 32 23.18 51.15 -11.03
CA ILE A 32 23.72 50.91 -9.67
C ILE A 32 22.89 50.15 -8.59
N GLN A 33 23.54 49.12 -7.99
CA GLN A 33 23.32 48.46 -6.67
C GLN A 33 22.08 47.55 -6.57
N THR A 34 22.11 46.24 -6.29
CA THR A 34 22.84 45.43 -5.29
C THR A 34 22.63 43.94 -5.69
N PRO A 35 23.51 42.96 -5.38
CA PRO A 35 23.23 41.55 -5.69
C PRO A 35 22.01 41.07 -4.89
N PRO A 36 20.98 40.45 -5.51
CA PRO A 36 19.97 39.75 -4.76
C PRO A 36 20.62 38.50 -4.16
N GLU A 37 20.77 38.58 -2.84
CA GLU A 37 20.94 37.50 -1.88
C GLU A 37 20.32 36.20 -2.40
N LYS A 38 21.12 35.13 -2.47
CA LYS A 38 20.61 33.77 -2.56
C LYS A 38 19.60 33.61 -1.43
N GLN A 39 18.31 33.66 -1.75
CA GLN A 39 17.28 33.08 -0.90
C GLN A 39 17.53 31.58 -0.91
N GLU A 40 18.35 31.16 0.03
CA GLU A 40 18.38 29.80 0.52
C GLU A 40 16.98 29.55 1.05
N LEU A 41 16.11 28.98 0.21
CA LEU A 41 14.92 28.29 0.68
C LEU A 41 15.47 27.23 1.63
N VAL A 42 15.43 27.55 2.94
CA VAL A 42 15.54 26.57 3.99
C VAL A 42 14.37 25.64 3.72
N ALA A 43 14.66 24.54 3.02
CA ALA A 43 13.76 23.42 2.91
C ALA A 43 13.46 23.04 4.34
N GLU A 44 12.27 23.43 4.79
CA GLU A 44 11.69 22.97 6.03
C GLU A 44 11.77 21.45 5.94
N ALA A 45 12.73 20.89 6.67
CA ALA A 45 12.86 19.47 6.82
C ALA A 45 11.59 19.06 7.57
N THR A 46 10.53 18.79 6.82
CA THR A 46 9.35 18.08 7.30
C THR A 46 9.88 16.79 7.88
N THR A 47 10.09 16.81 9.19
CA THR A 47 10.34 15.64 10.01
C THR A 47 9.14 14.75 9.78
N LYS A 48 9.31 13.76 8.89
CA LYS A 48 8.29 12.72 8.72
C LYS A 48 7.97 12.20 10.11
N PRO A 49 6.68 12.07 10.48
CA PRO A 49 6.33 11.48 11.76
C PRO A 49 6.99 10.11 11.85
N ALA A 50 7.70 9.86 12.96
CA ALA A 50 8.23 8.55 13.24
C ALA A 50 7.03 7.63 13.49
N PHE A 51 6.78 6.70 12.59
CA PHE A 51 5.70 5.74 12.74
C PHE A 51 6.01 4.78 13.89
N GLU A 52 5.00 4.48 14.72
CA GLU A 52 5.10 3.48 15.79
C GLU A 52 4.52 2.14 15.31
N TYR A 53 5.35 1.10 15.25
CA TYR A 53 4.93 -0.27 14.93
C TYR A 53 5.89 -1.31 15.52
N GLU A 54 5.40 -2.53 15.73
CA GLU A 54 6.19 -3.71 16.12
C GLU A 54 6.22 -4.71 14.96
N ILE A 55 7.38 -5.30 14.67
CA ILE A 55 7.47 -6.42 13.72
C ILE A 55 7.11 -7.71 14.46
N LEU A 56 5.95 -8.28 14.13
CA LEU A 56 5.49 -9.56 14.68
C LEU A 56 6.18 -10.76 14.02
N ALA A 57 6.35 -10.69 12.70
CA ALA A 57 7.02 -11.73 11.93
C ALA A 57 7.68 -11.18 10.66
N ARG A 58 8.76 -11.84 10.24
CA ARG A 58 9.38 -11.66 8.93
C ARG A 58 9.74 -13.04 8.37
N VAL A 59 9.10 -13.42 7.26
CA VAL A 59 9.33 -14.67 6.57
C VAL A 59 9.90 -14.37 5.19
N GLU A 60 11.09 -14.87 4.91
CA GLU A 60 11.83 -14.61 3.69
C GLU A 60 12.08 -15.93 2.93
N ASN A 61 11.84 -15.92 1.62
CA ASN A 61 12.24 -16.99 0.72
C ASN A 61 13.19 -16.43 -0.37
N LYS A 62 13.52 -17.21 -1.40
CA LYS A 62 14.45 -16.76 -2.45
C LYS A 62 13.97 -15.52 -3.23
N ALA A 63 12.67 -15.36 -3.42
CA ALA A 63 12.06 -14.32 -4.26
C ALA A 63 11.30 -13.25 -3.48
N ASP A 64 10.76 -13.60 -2.31
CA ASP A 64 9.78 -12.80 -1.60
C ASP A 64 10.12 -12.62 -0.11
N GLU A 65 9.64 -11.51 0.45
CA GLU A 65 9.61 -11.19 1.88
C GLU A 65 8.16 -10.94 2.29
N ASN A 66 7.71 -11.58 3.35
CA ASN A 66 6.41 -11.34 3.98
C ASN A 66 6.66 -10.84 5.40
N ILE A 67 6.18 -9.65 5.71
CA ILE A 67 6.35 -8.99 7.00
C ILE A 67 4.97 -8.82 7.63
N SER A 68 4.81 -9.22 8.88
CA SER A 68 3.62 -8.95 9.67
C SER A 68 3.97 -7.95 10.75
N ILE A 69 3.20 -6.88 10.88
CA ILE A 69 3.44 -5.83 11.86
C ILE A 69 2.20 -5.59 12.73
N LEU A 70 2.44 -5.18 13.97
CA LEU A 70 1.43 -4.64 14.87
C LEU A 70 1.52 -3.11 14.84
N ILE A 71 0.39 -2.46 14.60
CA ILE A 71 0.23 -1.01 14.68
C ILE A 71 -0.68 -0.65 15.85
N LYS A 72 -0.74 0.63 16.18
CA LYS A 72 -1.64 1.12 17.21
C LYS A 72 -3.11 0.95 16.77
N PRO A 73 -4.02 0.51 17.65
CA PRO A 73 -5.46 0.55 17.38
C PRO A 73 -5.93 1.96 17.01
N GLY A 74 -6.69 2.06 15.92
CA GLY A 74 -7.18 3.34 15.40
C GLY A 74 -6.10 4.23 14.78
N GLU A 75 -5.00 3.65 14.31
CA GLU A 75 -3.98 4.36 13.53
C GLU A 75 -4.63 5.13 12.35
N THR A 76 -4.22 6.39 12.20
CA THR A 76 -4.76 7.32 11.20
C THR A 76 -4.08 7.22 9.84
N ASN A 77 -2.86 6.68 9.79
CA ASN A 77 -2.10 6.49 8.56
C ASN A 77 -1.47 5.08 8.44
N PRO A 78 -2.27 4.00 8.43
CA PRO A 78 -1.76 2.64 8.30
C PRO A 78 -1.05 2.38 6.96
N GLU A 79 -1.46 3.04 5.89
CA GLU A 79 -0.80 2.96 4.58
C GLU A 79 0.64 3.49 4.64
N GLY A 80 0.85 4.68 5.24
CA GLY A 80 2.18 5.25 5.41
C GLY A 80 3.12 4.38 6.25
N ILE A 81 2.60 3.67 7.26
CA ILE A 81 3.38 2.67 8.02
C ILE A 81 3.79 1.51 7.10
N ALA A 82 2.85 0.97 6.33
CA ALA A 82 3.14 -0.12 5.40
C ALA A 82 4.21 0.27 4.38
N GLU A 83 4.11 1.46 3.79
CA GLU A 83 5.11 2.01 2.87
C GLU A 83 6.48 2.18 3.52
N GLU A 84 6.53 2.63 4.78
CA GLU A 84 7.78 2.76 5.51
C GLU A 84 8.43 1.39 5.73
N VAL A 85 7.65 0.40 6.15
CA VAL A 85 8.12 -0.98 6.32
C VAL A 85 8.60 -1.56 4.99
N GLN A 86 7.92 -1.30 3.88
CA GLN A 86 8.30 -1.76 2.55
C GLN A 86 9.68 -1.26 2.10
N LYS A 87 10.11 -0.07 2.53
CA LYS A 87 11.46 0.45 2.22
C LYS A 87 12.57 -0.40 2.83
N SER A 88 12.28 -1.17 3.89
CA SER A 88 13.23 -2.09 4.50
C SER A 88 13.42 -3.40 3.73
N CYS A 89 12.53 -3.70 2.77
CA CYS A 89 12.56 -4.97 2.04
C CYS A 89 13.64 -4.94 0.95
N LYS A 90 14.32 -6.07 0.77
CA LYS A 90 15.33 -6.26 -0.28
C LYS A 90 14.79 -7.05 -1.47
N LYS A 91 13.60 -7.64 -1.31
CA LYS A 91 12.89 -8.50 -2.27
C LYS A 91 11.47 -8.00 -2.52
N LYS A 92 10.71 -8.73 -3.35
CA LYS A 92 9.27 -8.49 -3.49
C LYS A 92 8.61 -8.62 -2.12
N CYS A 93 7.99 -7.56 -1.66
CA CYS A 93 7.55 -7.46 -0.27
C CYS A 93 6.04 -7.47 -0.17
N ASN A 94 5.53 -8.27 0.76
CA ASN A 94 4.19 -8.16 1.29
C ASN A 94 4.26 -7.76 2.76
N VAL A 95 3.41 -6.84 3.17
CA VAL A 95 3.24 -6.36 4.53
C VAL A 95 1.79 -6.60 4.93
N THR A 96 1.58 -7.26 6.05
CA THR A 96 0.27 -7.44 6.67
C THR A 96 0.23 -6.67 7.98
N LEU A 97 -0.79 -5.86 8.16
CA LEU A 97 -0.96 -4.96 9.28
C LEU A 97 -2.06 -5.47 10.20
N TYR A 98 -1.74 -5.56 11.49
CA TYR A 98 -2.67 -5.93 12.55
C TYR A 98 -2.72 -4.82 13.58
N ASP A 99 -3.87 -4.58 14.19
CA ASP A 99 -3.98 -3.72 15.37
C ASP A 99 -4.16 -4.50 16.68
N ASP A 100 -4.40 -5.81 16.58
CA ASP A 100 -4.44 -6.74 17.70
C ASP A 100 -3.56 -7.97 17.41
N LYS A 101 -2.69 -8.30 18.36
CA LYS A 101 -1.75 -9.42 18.24
C LYS A 101 -2.47 -10.78 18.10
N LYS A 102 -3.63 -10.95 18.73
CA LYS A 102 -4.43 -12.17 18.61
C LYS A 102 -4.93 -12.39 17.18
N ALA A 103 -5.17 -11.32 16.43
CA ALA A 103 -5.55 -11.45 15.02
C ALA A 103 -4.40 -12.04 14.19
N PHE A 104 -3.17 -11.59 14.43
CA PHE A 104 -1.98 -12.23 13.84
C PHE A 104 -1.86 -13.71 14.21
N ASP A 105 -2.04 -14.06 15.49
CA ASP A 105 -1.96 -15.45 15.94
C ASP A 105 -3.03 -16.34 15.26
N LEU A 106 -4.25 -15.80 15.08
CA LEU A 106 -5.34 -16.47 14.38
C LEU A 106 -5.06 -16.62 12.88
N ASP A 107 -4.53 -15.59 12.21
CA ASP A 107 -4.14 -15.70 10.79
C ASP A 107 -3.04 -16.75 10.58
N ALA A 108 -2.07 -16.80 11.48
CA ALA A 108 -1.01 -17.81 11.47
C ALA A 108 -1.57 -19.23 11.73
N GLU A 109 -2.54 -19.37 12.63
CA GLU A 109 -3.24 -20.65 12.84
C GLU A 109 -3.97 -21.08 11.56
N TYR A 110 -4.75 -20.19 10.95
CA TYR A 110 -5.48 -20.48 9.72
C TYR A 110 -4.55 -20.86 8.57
N THR A 111 -3.43 -20.14 8.41
CA THR A 111 -2.40 -20.45 7.40
C THR A 111 -1.80 -21.84 7.61
N LYS A 112 -1.57 -22.26 8.86
CA LYS A 112 -1.16 -23.64 9.16
C LYS A 112 -2.25 -24.63 8.74
N MET A 113 -3.52 -24.34 9.00
CA MET A 113 -4.61 -25.23 8.58
C MET A 113 -4.71 -25.43 7.05
N LEU A 114 -4.16 -24.51 6.25
CA LEU A 114 -4.07 -24.64 4.79
C LEU A 114 -2.88 -25.49 4.32
N SER A 115 -1.84 -25.61 5.14
CA SER A 115 -0.56 -26.23 4.77
C SER A 115 -0.38 -27.65 5.35
N TYR A 116 -1.30 -28.09 6.22
CA TYR A 116 -1.25 -29.38 6.92
C TYR A 116 -2.55 -30.17 6.69
N ASP A 117 -2.57 -31.46 7.08
CA ASP A 117 -3.72 -32.37 6.98
C ASP A 117 -4.84 -32.02 7.98
N TYR A 118 -5.47 -30.87 7.78
CA TYR A 118 -6.74 -30.51 8.44
C TYR A 118 -7.91 -30.87 7.53
N THR A 119 -9.00 -31.35 8.13
CA THR A 119 -10.24 -31.63 7.40
C THR A 119 -10.95 -30.34 7.00
N VAL A 120 -11.85 -30.42 6.01
CA VAL A 120 -12.73 -29.30 5.64
C VAL A 120 -13.56 -28.85 6.84
N GLU A 121 -14.13 -29.78 7.60
CA GLU A 121 -14.94 -29.49 8.78
C GLU A 121 -14.17 -28.73 9.87
N GLN A 122 -12.91 -29.10 10.11
CA GLN A 122 -12.05 -28.38 11.05
C GLN A 122 -11.83 -26.93 10.60
N ARG A 123 -11.56 -26.70 9.31
CA ARG A 123 -11.40 -25.35 8.76
C ARG A 123 -12.68 -24.52 8.87
N GLU A 124 -13.83 -25.09 8.56
CA GLU A 124 -15.11 -24.38 8.66
C GLU A 124 -15.50 -24.06 10.10
N THR A 125 -15.24 -24.97 11.04
CA THR A 125 -15.44 -24.73 12.47
C THR A 125 -14.56 -23.58 12.97
N TRP A 126 -13.30 -23.56 12.54
CA TRP A 126 -12.38 -22.47 12.88
C TRP A 126 -12.86 -21.13 12.32
N LYS A 127 -13.26 -21.08 11.05
CA LYS A 127 -13.77 -19.85 10.40
C LYS A 127 -14.95 -19.28 11.15
N LYS A 128 -15.97 -20.10 11.41
CA LYS A 128 -17.18 -19.67 12.15
C LYS A 128 -16.86 -19.02 13.49
N LYS A 129 -15.82 -19.49 14.17
CA LYS A 129 -15.41 -18.99 15.48
C LYS A 129 -14.58 -17.72 15.40
N ASN A 130 -13.68 -17.60 14.42
CA ASN A 130 -12.58 -16.65 14.47
C ASN A 130 -12.60 -15.58 13.36
N THR A 131 -13.33 -15.80 12.26
CA THR A 131 -13.29 -14.93 11.08
C THR A 131 -13.71 -13.49 11.39
N VAL A 132 -14.71 -13.27 12.26
CA VAL A 132 -15.14 -11.91 12.65
C VAL A 132 -14.00 -11.16 13.32
N PHE A 133 -13.41 -11.76 14.35
CA PHE A 133 -12.34 -11.14 15.11
C PHE A 133 -11.13 -10.85 14.21
N LEU A 134 -10.74 -11.81 13.36
CA LEU A 134 -9.65 -11.60 12.41
C LEU A 134 -9.98 -10.47 11.43
N ALA A 135 -11.20 -10.42 10.90
CA ALA A 135 -11.61 -9.39 9.95
C ALA A 135 -11.68 -7.98 10.57
N ASP A 136 -12.00 -7.87 11.86
CA ASP A 136 -12.04 -6.58 12.57
C ASP A 136 -10.64 -6.05 12.92
N HIS A 137 -9.63 -6.91 12.99
CA HIS A 137 -8.30 -6.59 13.52
C HIS A 137 -7.12 -6.80 12.57
N MET A 138 -7.37 -7.40 11.40
CA MET A 138 -6.45 -7.39 10.26
C MET A 138 -6.73 -6.13 9.44
N VAL A 139 -5.94 -5.09 9.67
CA VAL A 139 -6.19 -3.74 9.15
C VAL A 139 -6.03 -3.70 7.64
N ALA A 140 -4.90 -4.17 7.13
CA ALA A 140 -4.58 -4.08 5.72
C ALA A 140 -3.55 -5.10 5.26
N THR A 141 -3.54 -5.31 3.96
CA THR A 141 -2.47 -6.01 3.24
C THR A 141 -1.92 -5.12 2.15
N VAL A 142 -0.59 -5.08 2.03
CA VAL A 142 0.14 -4.22 1.10
C VAL A 142 1.24 -5.04 0.47
N GLY A 143 1.44 -4.96 -0.84
CA GLY A 143 2.57 -5.65 -1.45
C GLY A 143 2.34 -6.17 -2.85
N TYR A 144 3.37 -6.81 -3.39
CA TYR A 144 3.35 -7.33 -4.76
C TYR A 144 2.17 -8.27 -5.04
N ALA A 145 1.79 -9.13 -4.10
CA ALA A 145 0.68 -10.08 -4.29
C ALA A 145 -0.70 -9.43 -4.03
N PHE A 146 -0.73 -8.36 -3.25
CA PHE A 146 -1.97 -7.76 -2.74
C PHE A 146 -2.36 -6.47 -3.46
N GLY A 147 -1.40 -5.70 -3.97
CA GLY A 147 -1.59 -4.37 -4.56
C GLY A 147 -1.03 -3.24 -3.68
N PRO A 148 -1.29 -1.97 -4.07
CA PRO A 148 -0.69 -0.78 -3.43
C PRO A 148 -1.17 -0.55 -1.99
N TYR A 149 -2.43 -0.85 -1.69
CA TYR A 149 -2.98 -0.93 -0.34
C TYR A 149 -4.38 -1.54 -0.44
N LYS A 150 -4.71 -2.50 0.43
CA LYS A 150 -6.06 -3.05 0.54
C LYS A 150 -6.43 -3.18 2.00
N GLU A 151 -7.35 -2.33 2.45
CA GLU A 151 -8.10 -2.56 3.69
C GLU A 151 -8.79 -3.92 3.58
N TYR A 152 -8.69 -4.71 4.64
CA TYR A 152 -9.11 -6.10 4.55
C TYR A 152 -10.65 -6.19 4.43
N PRO A 153 -11.19 -6.74 3.32
CA PRO A 153 -12.62 -6.63 3.02
C PRO A 153 -13.50 -7.69 3.69
N LEU A 154 -12.97 -8.54 4.59
CA LEU A 154 -13.77 -9.63 5.18
C LEU A 154 -14.86 -9.17 6.15
N LYS A 155 -14.83 -7.90 6.60
CA LYS A 155 -15.93 -7.33 7.37
C LYS A 155 -17.22 -7.25 6.56
N ASP A 156 -17.15 -7.21 5.23
CA ASP A 156 -18.35 -7.07 4.41
C ASP A 156 -18.85 -8.41 3.85
N SER A 157 -17.96 -9.31 3.41
CA SER A 157 -18.39 -10.60 2.82
C SER A 157 -18.93 -11.57 3.87
N TYR A 158 -18.24 -11.74 5.01
CA TYR A 158 -18.69 -12.65 6.06
C TYR A 158 -19.99 -12.17 6.73
N TYR A 159 -20.14 -10.86 6.93
CA TYR A 159 -21.39 -10.30 7.46
C TYR A 159 -22.54 -10.30 6.44
N LYS A 160 -22.25 -10.22 5.13
CA LYS A 160 -23.27 -10.40 4.08
C LYS A 160 -23.75 -11.85 4.03
N GLU A 161 -22.85 -12.82 4.15
CA GLU A 161 -23.20 -14.25 4.22
C GLU A 161 -24.02 -14.57 5.47
N LEU A 162 -23.62 -14.11 6.66
CA LEU A 162 -24.40 -14.30 7.90
C LEU A 162 -25.78 -13.63 7.91
N LYS A 163 -25.96 -12.52 7.17
CA LYS A 163 -27.27 -11.87 7.02
C LYS A 163 -28.17 -12.58 6.01
N GLY A 164 -27.60 -13.36 5.10
CA GLY A 164 -28.33 -14.16 4.10
C GLY A 164 -28.81 -15.52 4.61
N GLU A 165 -28.32 -15.99 5.76
CA GLU A 165 -28.73 -17.25 6.40
C GLU A 165 -29.94 -17.11 7.36
N LYS A 166 -30.72 -16.02 7.28
CA LYS A 166 -31.93 -15.80 8.10
C LYS A 166 -33.23 -16.12 7.38
#